data_AF-A0A965PHI4-F1
#
_entry.id   AF-A0A965PHI4-F1
#
_cell.length_a   1.000
_cell.length_b   1.000
_cell.length_c   1.000
_cell.angle_alpha   90.00
_cell.angle_beta   90.00
_cell.angle_gamma   90.00
#
_symmetry.space_group_name_H-M   'P 1'
#
loop_
_entity.id
_entity.type
_entity.pdbx_description
1 polymer ?
#
loop_
_entity_poly.entity_id
_entity_poly.type
_entity_poly.pdbx_seq_one_letter_code
_entity_poly.pdbx_strand_id
1 'polypeptide(L)'
;MKRFLKYSEETHQAEVTLVQGPVRAVGRAKAHEEDWKYANKLTGLQIAEFRALIKFLDKRSKLKMKQVARLRNDAQFLENSANEDRAEMEELKNVTNFYIERKNDLYKNLKNPPERIKWNELSGDMLSDEFKKQLEISDGKN
;
A
#
# COMPACT_ATOMS: atom_id res chain seq x y z
N MET A 1 -26.86 -0.61 18.67
CA MET A 1 -27.60 -1.19 17.53
C MET A 1 -29.06 -0.79 17.68
N LYS A 2 -29.66 -0.19 16.65
CA LYS A 2 -31.08 0.21 16.66
C LYS A 2 -31.92 -0.96 16.15
N ARG A 3 -33.04 -1.23 16.83
CA ARG A 3 -33.98 -2.32 16.51
C ARG A 3 -35.34 -1.72 16.19
N PHE A 4 -35.92 -2.13 15.06
CA PHE A 4 -37.27 -1.76 14.65
C PHE A 4 -38.10 -3.02 14.50
N LEU A 5 -39.26 -3.04 15.14
CA LEU A 5 -40.17 -4.18 15.16
C LEU A 5 -41.45 -3.77 14.41
N LYS A 6 -41.93 -4.64 13.54
CA LYS A 6 -43.21 -4.52 12.85
C LYS A 6 -43.92 -5.86 12.93
N TYR A 7 -45.22 -5.83 13.18
CA TYR A 7 -46.08 -7.00 13.10
C TYR A 7 -47.37 -6.59 12.40
N SER A 8 -47.77 -7.37 11.40
CA SER A 8 -49.04 -7.21 10.72
C SER A 8 -50.04 -8.23 11.29
N GLU A 9 -51.13 -7.74 11.88
CA GLU A 9 -52.22 -8.59 12.40
C GLU A 9 -52.99 -9.26 11.26
N GLU A 10 -53.09 -8.63 10.08
CA GLU A 10 -53.79 -9.19 8.91
C GLU A 10 -53.04 -10.37 8.28
N THR A 11 -51.71 -10.25 8.17
CA THR A 11 -50.88 -11.26 7.49
C THR A 11 -50.14 -12.17 8.48
N HIS A 12 -50.28 -11.92 9.78
CA HIS A 12 -49.55 -12.56 10.87
C HIS A 12 -48.02 -12.58 10.66
N GLN A 13 -47.52 -11.56 9.98
CA GLN A 13 -46.11 -11.46 9.61
C GLN A 13 -45.38 -10.51 10.54
N ALA A 14 -44.30 -11.02 11.15
CA ALA A 14 -43.34 -10.26 11.90
C ALA A 14 -42.17 -9.84 11.01
N GLU A 15 -41.72 -8.59 11.16
CA GLU A 15 -40.54 -8.04 10.53
C GLU A 15 -39.69 -7.33 11.60
N VAL A 16 -38.42 -7.72 11.69
CA VAL A 16 -37.44 -7.10 12.58
C VAL A 16 -36.31 -6.56 11.74
N THR A 17 -36.02 -5.27 11.91
CA THR A 17 -34.90 -4.60 11.26
C THR A 17 -33.86 -4.20 12.30
N LEU A 18 -32.62 -4.65 12.08
CA LEU A 18 -31.45 -4.26 12.86
C LEU A 18 -30.58 -3.30 12.04
N VAL A 19 -30.20 -2.18 12.66
CA VAL A 19 -29.37 -1.14 12.04
C VAL A 19 -28.23 -0.75 12.98
N GLN A 20 -27.00 -0.80 12.47
CA GLN A 20 -25.83 -0.26 13.15
C GLN A 20 -24.78 0.18 12.12
N GLY A 21 -24.52 1.49 12.06
CA GLY A 21 -23.62 2.07 11.06
C GLY A 21 -24.07 1.71 9.64
N PRO A 22 -23.18 1.20 8.77
CA PRO A 22 -23.53 0.83 7.39
C PRO A 22 -24.29 -0.49 7.29
N VAL A 23 -24.42 -1.27 8.38
CA VAL A 23 -25.06 -2.58 8.33
C VAL A 23 -26.54 -2.45 8.67
N ARG A 24 -27.37 -2.82 7.69
CA ARG A 24 -28.82 -3.01 7.84
C ARG A 24 -29.19 -4.45 7.49
N ALA A 25 -29.94 -5.10 8.38
CA ALA A 25 -30.45 -6.44 8.17
C ALA A 25 -31.93 -6.54 8.54
N VAL A 26 -32.66 -7.34 7.77
CA VAL A 26 -34.10 -7.53 7.94
C VAL A 26 -34.39 -9.03 8.04
N GLY A 27 -35.00 -9.41 9.16
CA GLY A 27 -35.56 -10.72 9.37
C GLY A 27 -37.07 -10.65 9.29
N ARG A 28 -37.66 -11.64 8.62
CA ARG A 28 -39.11 -11.77 8.45
C ARG A 28 -39.51 -13.17 8.86
N ALA A 29 -40.61 -13.30 9.57
CA ALA A 29 -41.18 -14.58 9.96
C ALA A 29 -42.71 -14.50 9.98
N LYS A 30 -43.36 -15.62 9.71
CA LYS A 30 -44.80 -15.81 9.86
C LYS A 30 -44.96 -16.99 10.81
N ALA A 31 -45.81 -16.88 11.83
CA ALA A 31 -46.04 -18.03 12.70
C ALA A 31 -46.89 -19.09 11.97
N HIS A 32 -46.75 -20.32 12.44
CA HIS A 32 -47.54 -21.45 11.96
C HIS A 32 -49.03 -21.23 12.30
N GLU A 33 -49.93 -21.79 11.49
CA GLU A 33 -51.38 -21.58 11.61
C GLU A 33 -51.94 -22.02 12.98
N GLU A 34 -51.35 -23.07 13.56
CA GLU A 34 -51.73 -23.59 14.87
C GLU A 34 -51.31 -22.67 16.03
N ASP A 35 -50.23 -21.90 15.86
CA ASP A 35 -49.72 -20.98 16.88
C ASP A 35 -50.49 -19.65 16.93
N TRP A 36 -51.41 -19.43 15.97
CA TRP A 36 -52.21 -18.20 15.84
C TRP A 36 -52.98 -17.85 17.11
N LYS A 37 -53.48 -18.87 17.82
CA LYS A 37 -54.36 -18.66 18.98
C LYS A 37 -53.63 -18.35 20.29
N TYR A 38 -52.33 -18.65 20.42
CA TYR A 38 -51.68 -18.67 21.73
C TYR A 38 -50.41 -17.80 21.83
N ALA A 39 -49.58 -17.68 20.78
CA ALA A 39 -48.30 -16.97 20.90
C ALA A 39 -47.73 -16.35 19.59
N ASN A 40 -48.48 -16.40 18.49
CA ASN A 40 -48.04 -16.03 17.13
C ASN A 40 -47.22 -14.73 17.04
N LYS A 41 -47.68 -13.66 17.68
CA LYS A 41 -46.99 -12.36 17.64
C LYS A 41 -45.60 -12.41 18.26
N LEU A 42 -45.48 -13.03 19.43
CA LEU A 42 -44.23 -13.09 20.20
C LEU A 42 -43.23 -14.06 19.54
N THR A 43 -43.70 -15.24 19.16
CA THR A 43 -42.90 -16.26 18.47
C THR A 43 -42.45 -15.75 17.10
N GLY A 44 -43.35 -15.14 16.33
CA GLY A 44 -43.01 -14.54 15.04
C GLY A 44 -41.97 -13.44 15.16
N LEU A 45 -42.11 -12.53 16.15
CA LEU A 45 -41.13 -11.47 16.40
C LEU A 45 -39.76 -12.03 16.81
N GLN A 46 -39.71 -13.06 17.67
CA GLN A 46 -38.46 -13.71 18.05
C GLN A 46 -37.76 -14.38 16.86
N ILE A 47 -38.49 -15.14 16.04
CA ILE A 47 -37.92 -15.78 14.85
C ILE A 47 -37.43 -14.72 13.85
N ALA A 48 -38.21 -13.66 13.64
CA ALA A 48 -37.81 -12.55 12.79
C ALA A 48 -36.55 -11.84 13.36
N GLU A 49 -36.45 -11.68 14.67
CA GLU A 49 -35.27 -11.13 15.33
C GLU A 49 -34.03 -12.00 15.12
N PHE A 50 -34.11 -13.31 15.35
CA PHE A 50 -33.00 -14.23 15.10
C PHE A 50 -32.56 -14.21 13.63
N ARG A 51 -33.51 -14.21 12.68
CA ARG A 51 -33.21 -14.07 11.25
C ARG A 51 -32.52 -12.75 10.92
N ALA A 52 -32.95 -11.65 11.54
CA ALA A 52 -32.33 -10.34 11.37
C ALA A 52 -30.90 -10.36 11.91
N LEU A 53 -30.68 -10.99 13.08
CA LEU A 53 -29.41 -11.06 13.77
C LEU A 53 -28.38 -11.92 13.01
N ILE A 54 -28.80 -13.08 12.48
CA ILE A 54 -27.94 -13.93 11.63
C ILE A 54 -27.46 -13.14 10.41
N LYS A 55 -28.39 -12.51 9.68
CA LYS A 55 -28.06 -11.68 8.51
C LYS A 55 -27.18 -10.48 8.87
N PHE A 56 -27.41 -9.87 10.03
CA PHE A 56 -26.62 -8.75 10.52
C PHE A 56 -25.18 -9.15 10.78
N LEU A 57 -24.97 -10.26 11.52
CA LEU A 57 -23.65 -10.78 11.85
C LEU A 57 -22.90 -11.23 10.60
N ASP A 58 -23.57 -11.92 9.66
CA ASP A 58 -22.97 -12.32 8.39
C ASP A 58 -22.49 -11.11 7.56
N LYS A 59 -23.34 -10.09 7.42
CA LYS A 59 -22.95 -8.83 6.74
C LYS A 59 -21.79 -8.14 7.43
N ARG A 60 -21.81 -8.07 8.77
CA ARG A 60 -20.73 -7.48 9.56
C ARG A 60 -19.43 -8.25 9.40
N SER A 61 -19.48 -9.59 9.42
CA SER A 61 -18.34 -10.47 9.20
C SER A 61 -17.73 -10.23 7.81
N LYS A 62 -18.54 -10.22 6.76
CA LYS A 62 -18.11 -9.94 5.39
C LYS A 62 -17.44 -8.57 5.24
N LEU A 63 -17.97 -7.53 5.87
CA LEU A 63 -17.33 -6.21 5.86
C LEU A 63 -15.97 -6.23 6.55
N LYS A 64 -15.86 -6.90 7.71
CA LYS A 64 -14.60 -7.03 8.43
C LYS A 64 -13.57 -7.86 7.67
N MET A 65 -13.97 -8.96 7.03
CA MET A 65 -13.08 -9.73 6.15
C MET A 65 -12.56 -8.89 4.98
N LYS A 66 -13.42 -8.09 4.34
CA LYS A 66 -12.98 -7.14 3.29
C LYS A 66 -11.98 -6.12 3.82
N GLN A 67 -12.22 -5.59 5.03
CA GLN A 67 -11.30 -4.65 5.66
C GLN A 67 -9.94 -5.30 5.95
N VAL A 68 -9.93 -6.53 6.48
CA VAL A 68 -8.70 -7.30 6.74
C VAL A 68 -7.95 -7.58 5.44
N ALA A 69 -8.64 -7.97 4.37
CA ALA A 69 -8.02 -8.23 3.07
C ALA A 69 -7.33 -6.98 2.50
N ARG A 70 -7.98 -5.80 2.60
CA ARG A 70 -7.37 -4.52 2.20
C ARG A 70 -6.12 -4.21 3.02
N LEU A 71 -6.22 -4.28 4.34
CA LEU A 71 -5.08 -4.00 5.23
C LEU A 71 -3.90 -4.95 4.99
N ARG A 72 -4.15 -6.22 4.64
CA ARG A 72 -3.10 -7.16 4.26
C ARG A 72 -2.39 -6.74 2.98
N ASN A 73 -3.15 -6.34 1.96
CA ASN A 73 -2.58 -5.86 0.71
C ASN A 73 -1.78 -4.57 0.92
N ASP A 74 -2.31 -3.63 1.70
CA ASP A 74 -1.62 -2.37 2.03
C ASP A 74 -0.32 -2.64 2.81
N ALA A 75 -0.35 -3.55 3.78
CA ALA A 75 0.84 -3.94 4.53
C ALA A 75 1.90 -4.59 3.62
N GLN A 76 1.49 -5.47 2.71
CA GLN A 76 2.41 -6.10 1.76
C GLN A 76 3.01 -5.09 0.77
N PHE A 77 2.21 -4.12 0.32
CA PHE A 77 2.71 -3.04 -0.53
C PHE A 77 3.77 -2.21 0.19
N LEU A 78 3.53 -1.83 1.44
CA LEU A 78 4.50 -1.08 2.25
C LEU A 78 5.78 -1.87 2.52
N GLU A 79 5.66 -3.18 2.76
CA GLU A 79 6.82 -4.06 2.95
C GLU A 79 7.68 -4.16 1.68
N ASN A 80 7.05 -4.30 0.51
CA ASN A 80 7.75 -4.32 -0.77
C ASN A 80 8.46 -2.99 -1.05
N SER A 81 7.77 -1.86 -0.86
CA SER A 81 8.37 -0.54 -1.03
C SER A 81 9.56 -0.32 -0.10
N ALA A 82 9.46 -0.74 1.17
CA ALA A 82 10.57 -0.62 2.11
C ALA A 82 11.77 -1.51 1.72
N ASN A 83 11.53 -2.65 1.07
CA ASN A 83 12.60 -3.51 0.56
C ASN A 83 13.27 -2.91 -0.69
N GLU A 84 12.48 -2.30 -1.58
CA GLU A 84 12.99 -1.57 -2.75
C GLU A 84 13.86 -0.38 -2.33
N ASP A 85 13.39 0.44 -1.38
CA ASP A 85 14.15 1.58 -0.85
C ASP A 85 15.48 1.13 -0.22
N ARG A 86 15.49 0.00 0.49
CA ARG A 86 16.72 -0.56 1.07
C ARG A 86 17.69 -1.03 -0.01
N ALA A 87 17.19 -1.64 -1.07
CA ALA A 87 18.02 -2.10 -2.19
C ALA A 87 18.68 -0.91 -2.91
N GLU A 88 17.90 0.15 -3.17
CA GLU A 88 18.42 1.38 -3.79
C GLU A 88 19.49 2.05 -2.92
N MET A 89 19.25 2.13 -1.60
CA MET A 89 20.23 2.69 -0.65
C MET A 89 21.53 1.89 -0.60
N GLU A 90 21.46 0.56 -0.68
CA GLU A 90 22.66 -0.29 -0.71
C GLU A 90 23.43 -0.12 -2.04
N GLU A 91 22.73 0.01 -3.16
CA GLU A 91 23.35 0.31 -4.47
C GLU A 91 24.05 1.67 -4.46
N LEU A 92 23.38 2.72 -3.97
CA LEU A 92 23.96 4.05 -3.82
C LEU A 92 25.21 4.05 -2.94
N LYS A 93 25.17 3.28 -1.84
CA LYS A 93 26.33 3.11 -0.95
C LYS A 93 27.48 2.41 -1.66
N ASN A 94 27.22 1.38 -2.45
CA ASN A 94 28.24 0.67 -3.23
C ASN A 94 28.87 1.57 -4.29
N VAL A 95 28.06 2.33 -5.03
CA VAL A 95 28.54 3.31 -6.02
C VAL A 95 29.39 4.38 -5.34
N THR A 96 28.94 4.90 -4.20
CA THR A 96 29.68 5.91 -3.43
C THR A 96 31.04 5.37 -2.96
N ASN A 97 31.06 4.15 -2.41
CA ASN A 97 32.29 3.50 -1.98
C ASN A 97 33.26 3.29 -3.14
N PHE A 98 32.77 2.84 -4.30
CA PHE A 98 33.59 2.70 -5.51
C PHE A 98 34.24 4.02 -5.94
N TYR A 99 33.48 5.13 -5.94
CA TYR A 99 34.03 6.45 -6.24
C TYR A 99 35.09 6.90 -5.22
N ILE A 100 34.86 6.67 -3.93
CA ILE A 100 35.82 6.99 -2.87
C ILE A 100 37.10 6.18 -3.03
N GLU A 101 37.01 4.89 -3.28
CA GLU A 101 38.15 4.00 -3.54
C GLU A 101 38.94 4.47 -4.75
N ARG A 102 38.27 4.74 -5.88
CA ARG A 102 38.93 5.20 -7.10
C ARG A 102 39.62 6.54 -6.92
N LYS A 103 38.97 7.46 -6.20
CA LYS A 103 39.56 8.75 -5.81
C LYS A 103 40.82 8.53 -4.97
N ASN A 104 40.75 7.68 -3.94
CA ASN A 104 41.88 7.40 -3.06
C ASN A 104 43.05 6.76 -3.81
N ASP A 105 42.78 5.83 -4.73
CA ASP A 105 43.80 5.22 -5.59
C ASP A 105 44.49 6.26 -6.49
N LEU A 106 43.71 7.17 -7.07
CA LEU A 106 44.24 8.27 -7.87
C LEU A 106 45.15 9.19 -7.03
N TYR A 107 44.74 9.57 -5.81
CA TYR A 107 45.59 10.36 -4.90
C TYR A 107 46.83 9.61 -4.44
N LYS A 108 46.76 8.29 -4.18
CA LYS A 108 47.93 7.47 -3.86
C LYS A 108 48.93 7.47 -5.01
N ASN A 109 48.45 7.27 -6.24
CA ASN A 109 49.27 7.29 -7.45
C ASN A 109 49.86 8.68 -7.74
N LEU A 110 49.16 9.77 -7.42
CA LEU A 110 49.71 11.12 -7.53
C LEU A 110 50.78 11.42 -6.47
N LYS A 111 50.63 10.87 -5.25
CA LYS A 111 51.57 11.08 -4.14
C LYS A 111 52.86 10.27 -4.30
N ASN A 112 52.75 9.06 -4.86
CA ASN A 112 53.85 8.16 -5.18
C ASN A 112 53.72 7.71 -6.65
N PRO A 113 54.10 8.56 -7.62
CA PRO A 113 53.98 8.20 -9.03
C PRO A 113 54.82 6.95 -9.32
N PRO A 114 54.25 5.91 -9.97
CA PRO A 114 55.06 4.79 -10.43
C PRO A 114 56.15 5.34 -11.36
N GLU A 115 57.36 4.79 -11.28
CA GLU A 115 58.58 5.22 -12.02
C GLU A 115 58.42 5.26 -13.56
N ARG A 116 57.23 4.93 -14.08
CA ARG A 116 56.86 4.92 -15.50
C ARG A 116 55.95 6.07 -15.95
N ILE A 117 55.65 7.08 -15.13
CA ILE A 117 55.05 8.32 -15.64
C ILE A 117 56.16 9.35 -15.79
N LYS A 118 56.83 9.31 -16.95
CA LYS A 118 57.60 10.46 -17.40
C LYS A 118 56.60 11.56 -17.72
N TRP A 119 56.45 12.50 -16.80
CA TRP A 119 55.60 13.69 -16.92
C TRP A 119 55.93 14.59 -18.14
N ASN A 120 56.93 14.22 -18.95
CA ASN A 120 57.32 14.90 -20.17
C ASN A 120 56.62 14.35 -21.44
N GLU A 121 55.90 13.22 -21.37
CA GLU A 121 55.16 12.66 -22.53
C GLU A 121 53.65 12.97 -22.51
N LEU A 122 53.14 13.54 -21.40
CA LEU A 122 51.72 13.88 -21.22
C LEU A 122 51.38 15.36 -21.51
N SER A 123 52.39 16.21 -21.75
CA SER A 123 52.20 17.67 -21.89
C SER A 123 52.26 18.19 -23.33
N GLY A 124 52.49 17.34 -24.35
CA GLY A 124 52.55 17.78 -25.76
C GLY A 124 51.36 17.38 -26.62
N ASP A 125 50.85 16.16 -26.45
CA ASP A 125 50.05 15.48 -27.50
C ASP A 125 48.60 15.14 -27.11
N MET A 126 48.16 15.41 -25.86
CA MET A 126 46.78 15.10 -25.42
C MET A 126 45.79 16.27 -25.55
N LEU A 127 46.22 17.43 -26.05
CA LEU A 127 45.28 18.45 -26.48
C LEU A 127 44.85 18.11 -27.89
N SER A 128 43.60 17.66 -28.07
CA SER A 128 43.04 17.49 -29.41
C SER A 128 43.17 18.79 -30.20
N ASP A 129 43.42 18.70 -31.50
CA ASP A 129 43.52 19.89 -32.36
C ASP A 129 42.25 20.75 -32.32
N GLU A 130 41.10 20.14 -31.96
CA GLU A 130 39.85 20.84 -31.66
C GLU A 130 39.92 21.72 -30.40
N PHE A 131 40.60 21.29 -29.35
CA PHE A 131 40.80 22.08 -28.12
C PHE A 131 41.82 23.22 -28.34
N LYS A 132 42.85 22.99 -29.15
CA LYS A 132 43.82 24.03 -29.55
C LYS A 132 43.16 25.12 -30.41
N LYS A 133 42.27 24.74 -31.34
CA LYS A 133 41.46 25.70 -32.12
C LYS A 133 40.50 26.53 -31.27
N GLN A 134 39.94 25.97 -30.20
CA GLN A 134 39.05 26.73 -29.31
C GLN A 134 39.79 27.80 -28.50
N LEU A 135 41.06 27.56 -28.15
CA LEU A 135 41.93 28.55 -27.48
C LEU A 135 42.38 29.68 -28.42
N GLU A 136 42.70 29.38 -29.68
CA GLU A 136 43.06 30.42 -30.66
C GLU A 136 41.88 31.35 -31.02
N ILE A 137 40.65 30.84 -30.97
CA ILE A 137 39.44 31.66 -31.20
C ILE A 137 39.14 32.58 -29.99
N SER A 138 39.55 32.22 -28.77
CA SER A 138 39.34 33.07 -27.58
C SER A 138 40.36 34.19 -27.45
N ASP A 139 41.59 34.01 -27.95
CA ASP A 139 42.64 35.04 -27.90
C ASP A 139 42.59 36.03 -29.07
N GLY A 140 41.77 35.75 -30.10
CA GLY A 140 41.59 36.60 -31.29
C GLY A 140 40.38 37.55 -31.27
N LYS A 141 39.67 37.68 -30.14
CA LYS A 141 38.61 38.69 -29.94
C LYS A 141 38.92 39.58 -28.75
N ASN A 142 39.86 40.51 -28.97
CA ASN A 142 39.88 41.82 -28.33
C ASN A 142 40.25 42.86 -29.39
#